data_AF-A0A933WAD3-F1
#
_entry.id   AF-A0A933WAD3-F1
#
_cell.length_a   1.000
_cell.length_b   1.000
_cell.length_c   1.000
_cell.angle_alpha   90.00
_cell.angle_beta   90.00
_cell.angle_gamma   90.00
#
_symmetry.space_group_name_H-M   'P 1'
#
loop_
_entity.id
_entity.type
_entity.pdbx_description
1 polymer ?
#
loop_
_entity_poly.entity_id
_entity_poly.type
_entity_poly.pdbx_seq_one_letter_code
_entity_poly.pdbx_strand_id
1 'polypeptide(L)'
;MSINKSHKETELLKNWYKTQQISKSYKELATKTNIPYSALKHYFAGRSIKNKNHRRALYEATGIELLKEKELDIPSMIKEEAVQYKAKKEEVSETLKHQLTITLRQWFQSQTQWKSLKELAKATAINYSTLKHYFEGHNFPTEENLKKLIGIIKIPALSELIKKEPQLSRAETITSQEILSFNYQDAAQKAQKVYDLLLKLNDELEFFKKGTPKDRELFRNTIPGKDIGYIIALLKALYDEDAFQNWLFFAEYKMRR
;
A
#
# COMPACT_ATOMS: atom_id res chain seq x y z
N MET A 1 8.13 -0.38 -34.44
CA MET A 1 9.15 -0.82 -33.46
C MET A 1 9.27 0.23 -32.36
N SER A 2 8.77 -0.06 -31.15
CA SER A 2 8.90 0.87 -30.01
C SER A 2 10.31 0.74 -29.43
N ILE A 3 11.15 1.77 -29.61
CA ILE A 3 12.46 1.83 -28.98
C ILE A 3 12.28 1.73 -27.46
N ASN A 4 12.96 0.76 -26.84
CA ASN A 4 12.90 0.47 -25.41
C ASN A 4 13.19 1.74 -24.58
N LYS A 5 12.25 2.13 -23.69
CA LYS A 5 12.35 3.33 -22.84
C LYS A 5 13.68 3.42 -22.09
N SER A 6 14.19 2.28 -21.59
CA SER A 6 15.48 2.21 -20.88
C SER A 6 16.65 2.65 -21.77
N HIS A 7 16.61 2.34 -23.06
CA HIS A 7 17.66 2.71 -23.99
C HIS A 7 17.67 4.22 -24.23
N LYS A 8 16.48 4.85 -24.39
CA LYS A 8 16.37 6.31 -24.53
C LYS A 8 16.87 7.05 -23.28
N GLU A 9 16.51 6.57 -22.09
CA GLU A 9 16.98 7.15 -20.82
C GLU A 9 18.52 7.11 -20.73
N THR A 10 19.13 5.97 -21.06
CA THR A 10 20.59 5.82 -21.04
C THR A 10 21.29 6.75 -22.03
N GLU A 11 20.79 6.87 -23.27
CA GLU A 11 21.42 7.74 -24.26
C GLU A 11 21.31 9.23 -23.87
N LEU A 12 20.19 9.65 -23.30
CA LEU A 12 20.05 11.01 -22.76
C LEU A 12 21.01 11.27 -21.60
N LEU A 13 21.16 10.32 -20.68
CA LEU A 13 22.13 10.42 -19.59
C LEU A 13 23.56 10.53 -20.10
N LYS A 14 23.95 9.70 -21.08
CA LYS A 14 25.29 9.77 -21.71
C LYS A 14 25.51 11.10 -22.40
N ASN A 15 24.54 11.59 -23.16
CA ASN A 15 24.64 12.86 -23.87
C ASN A 15 24.74 14.03 -22.90
N TRP A 16 23.88 14.07 -21.88
CA TRP A 16 23.97 15.05 -20.80
C TRP A 16 25.35 15.03 -20.15
N TYR A 17 25.86 13.85 -19.78
CA TYR A 17 27.16 13.70 -19.13
C TYR A 17 28.33 14.24 -19.99
N LYS A 18 28.29 14.02 -21.31
CA LYS A 18 29.31 14.56 -22.25
C LYS A 18 29.30 16.10 -22.34
N THR A 19 28.13 16.73 -22.16
CA THR A 19 27.99 18.19 -22.27
C THR A 19 28.37 18.95 -21.00
N GLN A 20 28.50 18.26 -19.87
CA GLN A 20 28.75 18.90 -18.58
C GLN A 20 30.24 19.05 -18.31
N GLN A 21 30.67 20.27 -17.95
CA GLN A 21 31.99 20.50 -17.35
C GLN A 21 32.04 20.24 -15.83
N ILE A 22 30.87 20.03 -15.23
CA ILE A 22 30.64 20.11 -13.77
C ILE A 22 30.99 18.79 -13.04
N SER A 23 31.09 17.66 -13.73
CA SER A 23 31.49 16.39 -13.11
C SER A 23 32.53 15.66 -13.95
N LYS A 24 33.81 15.81 -13.61
CA LYS A 24 34.91 15.22 -14.39
C LYS A 24 34.97 13.69 -14.28
N SER A 25 34.20 13.09 -13.37
CA SER A 25 34.11 11.64 -13.21
C SER A 25 32.74 11.15 -12.73
N TYR A 26 32.41 9.89 -13.02
CA TYR A 26 31.22 9.23 -12.45
C TYR A 26 31.24 9.17 -10.92
N LYS A 27 32.43 9.25 -10.29
CA LYS A 27 32.58 9.26 -8.83
C LYS A 27 32.02 10.54 -8.22
N GLU A 28 32.22 11.67 -8.88
CA GLU A 28 31.69 12.97 -8.46
C GLU A 28 30.17 13.02 -8.59
N LEU A 29 29.62 12.50 -9.70
CA LEU A 29 28.18 12.36 -9.87
C LEU A 29 27.56 11.41 -8.82
N ALA A 30 28.25 10.32 -8.47
CA ALA A 30 27.83 9.40 -7.41
C ALA A 30 27.70 10.13 -6.06
N THR A 31 28.70 10.93 -5.70
CA THR A 31 28.68 11.73 -4.47
C THR A 31 27.56 12.76 -4.50
N LYS A 32 27.40 13.50 -5.60
CA LYS A 32 26.36 14.54 -5.72
C LYS A 32 24.93 13.99 -5.65
N THR A 33 24.69 12.83 -6.23
CA THR A 33 23.35 12.20 -6.26
C THR A 33 23.11 11.24 -5.09
N ASN A 34 24.13 10.98 -4.26
CA ASN A 34 24.14 9.92 -3.26
C ASN A 34 23.75 8.54 -3.83
N ILE A 35 24.11 8.28 -5.10
CA ILE A 35 23.87 7.00 -5.77
C ILE A 35 25.17 6.20 -5.75
N PRO A 36 25.16 4.90 -5.39
CA PRO A 36 26.36 4.07 -5.44
C PRO A 36 27.02 4.12 -6.82
N TYR A 37 28.34 4.33 -6.86
CA TYR A 37 29.12 4.42 -8.10
C TYR A 37 28.87 3.22 -9.03
N SER A 38 28.78 2.01 -8.47
CA SER A 38 28.46 0.78 -9.21
C SER A 38 27.10 0.84 -9.90
N ALA A 39 26.09 1.40 -9.24
CA ALA A 39 24.75 1.56 -9.80
C ALA A 39 24.76 2.56 -10.97
N LEU A 40 25.44 3.71 -10.83
CA LEU A 40 25.60 4.66 -11.94
C LEU A 40 26.27 4.01 -13.15
N LYS A 41 27.37 3.28 -12.96
CA LYS A 41 28.05 2.57 -14.06
C LYS A 41 27.10 1.63 -14.81
N HIS A 42 26.21 0.95 -14.09
CA HIS A 42 25.18 0.10 -14.71
C HIS A 42 24.14 0.90 -15.50
N TYR A 43 23.71 2.07 -15.02
CA TYR A 43 22.74 2.92 -15.70
C TYR A 43 23.30 3.50 -17.01
N PHE A 44 24.55 3.96 -16.97
CA PHE A 44 25.27 4.41 -18.18
C PHE A 44 25.58 3.26 -19.15
N ALA A 45 25.61 2.01 -18.67
CA ALA A 45 25.76 0.82 -19.51
C ALA A 45 24.43 0.31 -20.12
N GLY A 46 23.29 0.98 -19.90
CA GLY A 46 22.01 0.60 -20.48
C GLY A 46 21.04 -0.13 -19.56
N ARG A 47 21.40 -0.35 -18.28
CA ARG A 47 20.46 -0.98 -17.34
C ARG A 47 19.38 0.00 -16.91
N SER A 48 18.14 -0.47 -16.89
CA SER A 48 16.99 0.31 -16.42
C SER A 48 17.16 0.77 -14.97
N ILE A 49 16.85 2.05 -14.72
CA ILE A 49 16.84 2.65 -13.39
C ILE A 49 15.52 2.28 -12.70
N LYS A 50 15.51 1.16 -11.97
CA LYS A 50 14.32 0.67 -11.25
C LYS A 50 14.11 1.38 -9.91
N ASN A 51 15.19 1.84 -9.28
CA ASN A 51 15.12 2.52 -7.99
C ASN A 51 14.62 3.95 -8.18
N LYS A 52 13.46 4.27 -7.57
CA LYS A 52 12.80 5.57 -7.66
C LYS A 52 13.66 6.70 -7.10
N ASN A 53 14.32 6.49 -5.97
CA ASN A 53 15.20 7.49 -5.36
C ASN A 53 16.37 7.82 -6.27
N HIS A 54 16.96 6.81 -6.93
CA HIS A 54 18.03 7.05 -7.90
C HIS A 54 17.52 7.82 -9.13
N ARG A 55 16.33 7.47 -9.63
CA ARG A 55 15.74 8.17 -10.78
C ARG A 55 15.43 9.63 -10.44
N ARG A 56 14.85 9.91 -9.27
CA ARG A 56 14.60 11.26 -8.75
C ARG A 56 15.89 12.05 -8.58
N ALA A 57 16.89 11.50 -7.90
CA ALA A 57 18.18 12.16 -7.71
C ALA A 57 18.88 12.47 -9.04
N LEU A 58 18.77 11.58 -10.05
CA LEU A 58 19.25 11.85 -11.39
C LEU A 58 18.43 12.92 -12.10
N TYR A 59 17.10 12.94 -11.97
CA TYR A 59 16.28 14.03 -12.52
C TYR A 59 16.66 15.38 -11.92
N GLU A 60 16.77 15.48 -10.59
CA GLU A 60 17.18 16.71 -9.89
C GLU A 60 18.58 17.18 -10.33
N ALA A 61 19.52 16.24 -10.52
CA ALA A 61 20.88 16.57 -10.95
C ALA A 61 20.99 16.93 -12.43
N THR A 62 20.10 16.42 -13.29
CA THR A 62 20.27 16.46 -14.76
C THR A 62 19.22 17.28 -15.50
N GLY A 63 18.02 17.45 -14.92
CA GLY A 63 16.85 18.05 -15.58
C GLY A 63 16.25 17.19 -16.70
N ILE A 64 16.65 15.93 -16.86
CA ILE A 64 16.15 15.07 -17.96
C ILE A 64 14.70 14.68 -17.67
N GLU A 65 13.74 15.25 -18.39
CA GLU A 65 12.29 15.02 -18.23
C GLU A 65 11.88 13.54 -18.30
N LEU A 66 12.59 12.70 -19.06
CA LEU A 66 12.32 11.25 -19.10
C LEU A 66 12.61 10.54 -17.77
N LEU A 67 13.45 11.14 -16.92
CA LEU A 67 13.71 10.69 -15.55
C LEU A 67 12.75 11.30 -14.54
N LYS A 68 11.98 12.33 -14.92
CA LYS A 68 10.94 12.88 -14.05
C LYS A 68 9.97 11.75 -13.74
N GLU A 69 9.96 11.34 -12.47
CA GLU A 69 8.90 10.44 -12.03
C GLU A 69 7.61 11.21 -12.26
N LYS A 70 6.68 10.64 -13.02
CA LYS A 70 5.31 11.15 -12.98
C LYS A 70 4.92 11.01 -11.53
N GLU A 71 4.87 12.13 -10.81
CA GLU A 71 4.15 12.18 -9.54
C GLU A 71 2.76 11.71 -9.91
N LEU A 72 2.50 10.43 -9.68
CA LEU A 72 1.16 9.98 -9.41
C LEU A 72 0.80 10.84 -8.23
N ASP A 73 -0.09 11.81 -8.47
CA ASP A 73 -0.69 12.60 -7.42
C ASP A 73 -1.50 11.61 -6.60
N ILE A 74 -0.82 10.94 -5.67
CA ILE A 74 -1.40 10.00 -4.74
C ILE A 74 -2.10 10.93 -3.75
N PRO A 75 -3.44 10.97 -3.74
CA PRO A 75 -4.20 11.88 -2.90
C PRO A 75 -3.69 11.81 -1.47
N SER A 76 -3.62 12.96 -0.80
CA SER A 76 -3.16 13.08 0.60
C SER A 76 -3.81 12.03 1.52
N MET A 77 -5.09 11.70 1.27
CA MET A 77 -5.83 10.66 1.99
C MET A 77 -5.15 9.27 1.94
N ILE A 78 -4.56 8.87 0.80
CA ILE A 78 -3.88 7.57 0.67
C ILE A 78 -2.56 7.56 1.46
N LYS A 79 -1.88 8.70 1.58
CA LYS A 79 -0.66 8.80 2.40
C LYS A 79 -0.98 8.64 3.89
N GLU A 80 -2.08 9.24 4.36
CA GLU A 80 -2.54 9.10 5.74
C GLU A 80 -3.00 7.67 6.05
N GLU A 81 -3.78 7.05 5.16
CA GLU A 81 -4.19 5.65 5.30
C GLU A 81 -2.98 4.70 5.34
N ALA A 82 -1.97 4.94 4.51
CA ALA A 82 -0.74 4.13 4.53
C ALA A 82 0.05 4.29 5.85
N VAL A 83 0.08 5.49 6.43
CA VAL A 83 0.71 5.75 7.73
C VAL A 83 -0.05 5.04 8.85
N GLN A 84 -1.39 5.16 8.88
CA GLN A 84 -2.22 4.47 9.87
C GLN A 84 -2.10 2.94 9.75
N TYR A 85 -2.07 2.42 8.52
CA TYR A 85 -1.87 1.00 8.27
C TYR A 85 -0.52 0.51 8.80
N LYS A 86 0.56 1.27 8.56
CA LYS A 86 1.89 0.93 9.06
C LYS A 86 1.95 0.93 10.59
N ALA A 87 1.34 1.93 11.24
CA ALA A 87 1.29 2.01 12.70
C ALA A 87 0.52 0.82 13.31
N LYS A 88 -0.67 0.53 12.77
CA LYS A 88 -1.48 -0.62 13.20
C LYS A 88 -0.74 -1.95 12.99
N LYS A 89 0.02 -2.07 11.91
CA LYS A 89 0.85 -3.25 11.62
C LYS A 89 1.97 -3.43 12.67
N GLU A 90 2.67 -2.35 12.99
CA GLU A 90 3.74 -2.35 14.01
C GLU A 90 3.18 -2.78 15.37
N GLU A 91 2.02 -2.24 15.76
CA GLU A 91 1.33 -2.57 17.02
C GLU A 91 0.93 -4.06 17.09
N VAL A 92 0.35 -4.60 16.02
CA VAL A 92 -0.02 -6.03 15.95
C VAL A 92 1.22 -6.91 15.99
N SER A 93 2.30 -6.54 15.29
CA SER A 93 3.58 -7.25 15.30
C SER A 93 4.18 -7.29 16.72
N GLU A 94 4.23 -6.17 17.43
CA GLU A 94 4.74 -6.11 18.81
C GLU A 94 3.91 -6.96 19.77
N THR A 95 2.58 -6.94 19.62
CA THR A 95 1.67 -7.76 20.42
C THR A 95 1.95 -9.26 20.22
N LEU A 96 2.14 -9.69 18.97
CA LEU A 96 2.45 -11.08 18.65
C LEU A 96 3.84 -11.51 19.15
N LYS A 97 4.87 -10.65 19.02
CA LYS A 97 6.21 -10.90 19.59
C LYS A 97 6.12 -11.09 21.10
N HIS A 98 5.37 -10.24 21.79
CA HIS A 98 5.20 -10.33 23.23
C HIS A 98 4.49 -11.63 23.64
N GLN A 99 3.38 -11.98 22.97
CA GLN A 99 2.63 -13.21 23.24
C GLN A 99 3.48 -14.47 23.00
N LEU A 100 4.23 -14.50 21.91
CA LEU A 100 5.17 -15.57 21.60
C LEU A 100 6.22 -15.71 22.69
N THR A 101 6.82 -14.59 23.11
CA THR A 101 7.86 -14.56 24.14
C THR A 101 7.37 -15.15 25.45
N ILE A 102 6.17 -14.75 25.91
CA ILE A 102 5.55 -15.29 27.13
C ILE A 102 5.35 -16.79 26.98
N THR A 103 4.77 -17.23 25.85
CA THR A 103 4.46 -18.64 25.59
C THR A 103 5.73 -19.51 25.59
N LEU A 104 6.79 -19.06 24.91
CA LEU A 104 8.07 -19.76 24.86
C LEU A 104 8.72 -19.85 26.24
N ARG A 105 8.73 -18.77 27.03
CA ARG A 105 9.30 -18.75 28.39
C ARG A 105 8.55 -19.70 29.32
N GLN A 106 7.22 -19.61 29.36
CA GLN A 106 6.38 -20.46 30.21
C GLN A 106 6.56 -21.94 29.87
N TRP A 107 6.53 -22.28 28.58
CA TRP A 107 6.76 -23.65 28.16
C TRP A 107 8.16 -24.13 28.53
N PHE A 108 9.19 -23.33 28.29
CA PHE A 108 10.57 -23.71 28.57
C PHE A 108 10.82 -23.95 30.06
N GLN A 109 10.12 -23.22 30.93
CA GLN A 109 10.13 -23.44 32.38
C GLN A 109 9.37 -24.70 32.82
N SER A 110 8.33 -25.11 32.08
CA SER A 110 7.49 -26.27 32.43
C SER A 110 8.06 -27.61 31.99
N GLN A 111 8.91 -27.62 30.97
CA GLN A 111 9.52 -28.83 30.41
C GLN A 111 10.80 -29.21 31.18
N THR A 112 11.20 -30.48 31.12
CA THR A 112 12.41 -31.00 31.79
C THR A 112 13.47 -31.57 30.82
N GLN A 113 13.15 -31.65 29.54
CA GLN A 113 13.99 -32.26 28.50
C GLN A 113 15.25 -31.46 28.19
N TRP A 114 15.17 -30.13 28.16
CA TRP A 114 16.29 -29.24 27.85
C TRP A 114 16.60 -28.35 29.05
N LYS A 115 17.84 -28.42 29.54
CA LYS A 115 18.28 -27.65 30.72
C LYS A 115 18.72 -26.24 30.36
N SER A 116 19.02 -25.98 29.08
CA SER A 116 19.48 -24.68 28.61
C SER A 116 18.98 -24.33 27.21
N LEU A 117 18.88 -23.03 26.92
CA LEU A 117 18.54 -22.55 25.57
C LEU A 117 19.56 -22.99 24.50
N LYS A 118 20.81 -23.30 24.90
CA LYS A 118 21.84 -23.84 23.98
C LYS A 118 21.48 -25.27 23.53
N GLU A 119 20.97 -26.09 24.43
CA GLU A 119 20.50 -27.45 24.10
C GLU A 119 19.28 -27.39 23.20
N LEU A 120 18.32 -26.51 23.49
CA LEU A 120 17.14 -26.31 22.65
C LEU A 120 17.51 -25.79 21.25
N ALA A 121 18.45 -24.85 21.17
CA ALA A 121 18.98 -24.35 19.90
C ALA A 121 19.56 -25.47 19.04
N LYS A 122 20.36 -26.37 19.65
CA LYS A 122 20.90 -27.55 18.98
C LYS A 122 19.81 -28.50 18.51
N ALA A 123 18.80 -28.76 19.36
CA ALA A 123 17.69 -29.66 19.03
C ALA A 123 16.78 -29.13 17.90
N THR A 124 16.59 -27.82 17.85
CA THR A 124 15.75 -27.15 16.83
C THR A 124 16.51 -26.81 15.55
N ALA A 125 17.85 -26.97 15.54
CA ALA A 125 18.74 -26.48 14.49
C ALA A 125 18.55 -24.96 14.20
N ILE A 126 18.30 -24.18 15.25
CA ILE A 126 18.20 -22.71 15.20
C ILE A 126 19.44 -22.14 15.90
N ASN A 127 20.02 -21.06 15.37
CA ASN A 127 21.15 -20.41 16.01
C ASN A 127 20.76 -19.93 17.42
N TYR A 128 21.66 -20.14 18.40
CA TYR A 128 21.42 -19.74 19.79
C TYR A 128 21.09 -18.25 19.95
N SER A 129 21.78 -17.33 19.25
CA SER A 129 21.49 -15.89 19.35
C SER A 129 20.10 -15.56 18.80
N THR A 130 19.73 -16.16 17.67
CA THR A 130 18.41 -16.05 17.07
C THR A 130 17.31 -16.55 18.01
N LEU A 131 17.49 -17.75 18.58
CA LEU A 131 16.54 -18.31 19.54
C LEU A 131 16.43 -17.44 20.80
N LYS A 132 17.56 -16.96 21.32
CA LYS A 132 17.61 -16.03 22.45
C LYS A 132 16.78 -14.77 22.18
N HIS A 133 16.91 -14.17 20.99
CA HIS A 133 16.11 -13.01 20.62
C HIS A 133 14.60 -13.28 20.54
N TYR A 134 14.18 -14.51 20.21
CA TYR A 134 12.77 -14.90 20.26
C TYR A 134 12.26 -14.95 21.71
N PHE A 135 13.09 -15.44 22.64
CA PHE A 135 12.79 -15.44 24.07
C PHE A 135 12.90 -14.06 24.72
N GLU A 136 13.51 -13.08 24.07
CA GLU A 136 13.61 -11.69 24.53
C GLU A 136 12.56 -10.77 23.90
N GLY A 137 11.85 -11.24 22.88
CA GLY A 137 10.86 -10.46 22.13
C GLY A 137 11.47 -9.46 21.14
N HIS A 138 12.78 -9.53 20.88
CA HIS A 138 13.44 -8.63 19.92
C HIS A 138 13.05 -8.96 18.48
N ASN A 139 12.91 -10.24 18.14
CA ASN A 139 12.61 -10.69 16.78
C ASN A 139 11.44 -11.68 16.78
N PHE A 140 10.66 -11.65 15.71
CA PHE A 140 9.70 -12.70 15.41
C PHE A 140 10.39 -13.83 14.61
N PRO A 141 10.07 -15.12 14.84
CA PRO A 141 10.63 -16.22 14.06
C PRO A 141 10.23 -16.15 12.59
N THR A 142 11.14 -16.51 11.70
CA THR A 142 10.76 -16.77 10.30
C THR A 142 9.85 -18.00 10.21
N GLU A 143 9.08 -18.13 9.13
CA GLU A 143 8.19 -19.29 8.92
C GLU A 143 8.94 -20.62 9.07
N GLU A 144 10.15 -20.73 8.52
CA GLU A 144 11.00 -21.91 8.64
C GLU A 144 11.40 -22.20 10.10
N ASN A 145 11.83 -21.17 10.84
CA ASN A 145 12.21 -21.33 12.24
C ASN A 145 11.00 -21.64 13.12
N LEU A 146 9.83 -21.10 12.78
CA LEU A 146 8.59 -21.38 13.50
C LEU A 146 8.12 -22.82 13.27
N LYS A 147 8.26 -23.36 12.05
CA LYS A 147 8.04 -24.79 11.77
C LYS A 147 8.98 -25.70 12.57
N LYS A 148 10.27 -25.35 12.65
CA LYS A 148 11.26 -26.07 13.48
C LYS A 148 10.88 -26.06 14.96
N LEU A 149 10.48 -24.90 15.49
CA LEU A 149 10.01 -24.77 16.87
C LEU A 149 8.78 -25.64 17.11
N ILE A 150 7.75 -25.58 16.27
CA ILE A 150 6.52 -26.35 16.44
C ILE A 150 6.79 -27.86 16.39
N GLY A 151 7.64 -28.32 15.47
CA GLY A 151 7.96 -29.74 15.34
C GLY A 151 8.57 -30.36 16.59
N ILE A 152 9.36 -29.58 17.34
CA ILE A 152 10.05 -30.02 18.55
C ILE A 152 9.21 -29.75 19.81
N ILE A 153 8.65 -28.55 19.92
CA ILE A 153 8.05 -28.02 21.14
C ILE A 153 6.58 -28.48 21.29
N LYS A 154 5.89 -28.78 20.17
CA LYS A 154 4.51 -29.30 20.12
C LYS A 154 3.48 -28.49 20.95
N ILE A 155 3.67 -27.18 21.11
CA ILE A 155 2.69 -26.30 21.77
C ILE A 155 1.55 -25.95 20.79
N PRO A 156 0.28 -26.24 21.11
CA PRO A 156 -0.86 -25.85 20.27
C PRO A 156 -0.95 -24.33 20.03
N ALA A 157 -0.68 -23.51 21.06
CA ALA A 157 -0.71 -22.05 20.96
C ALA A 157 0.28 -21.47 19.91
N LEU A 158 1.42 -22.13 19.65
CA LEU A 158 2.35 -21.69 18.59
C LEU A 158 1.75 -21.88 17.19
N SER A 159 0.96 -22.95 17.00
CA SER A 159 0.27 -23.19 15.73
C SER A 159 -0.86 -22.18 15.46
N GLU A 160 -1.46 -21.63 16.51
CA GLU A 160 -2.46 -20.56 16.38
C GLU A 160 -1.81 -19.22 16.04
N LEU A 161 -0.61 -18.94 16.55
CA LEU A 161 0.16 -17.75 16.19
C LEU A 161 0.53 -17.77 14.70
N ILE A 162 0.89 -18.93 14.14
CA ILE A 162 1.10 -19.10 12.69
C ILE A 162 -0.14 -18.71 11.91
N LYS A 163 -1.36 -19.07 12.35
CA LYS A 163 -2.58 -18.74 11.59
C LYS A 163 -2.87 -17.24 11.57
N LYS A 164 -2.36 -16.49 12.55
CA LYS A 164 -2.51 -15.03 12.65
C LYS A 164 -1.46 -14.27 11.84
N GLU A 165 -0.28 -14.85 11.65
CA GLU A 165 0.85 -14.26 10.90
C GLU A 165 0.64 -14.05 9.37
N PRO A 166 -0.04 -14.92 8.58
CA PRO A 166 -0.20 -14.72 7.14
C PRO A 166 -1.07 -13.51 6.78
N GLN A 167 -1.76 -12.91 7.75
CA GLN A 167 -2.40 -11.61 7.56
C GLN A 167 -1.39 -10.44 7.52
N LEU A 168 -0.18 -10.64 8.05
CA LEU A 168 0.90 -9.63 8.08
C LEU A 168 1.88 -9.79 6.90
N SER A 169 2.22 -11.03 6.50
CA SER A 169 3.18 -11.28 5.41
C SER A 169 2.55 -11.15 4.01
N ARG A 170 1.26 -11.48 3.85
CA ARG A 170 0.55 -11.25 2.57
C ARG A 170 0.39 -9.76 2.28
N ALA A 171 0.41 -8.90 3.30
CA ALA A 171 0.45 -7.45 3.18
C ALA A 171 1.84 -6.88 2.85
N GLU A 172 2.93 -7.64 3.03
CA GLU A 172 4.30 -7.20 2.71
C GLU A 172 4.58 -7.20 1.21
N THR A 173 3.79 -7.93 0.45
CA THR A 173 3.92 -8.01 -1.01
C THR A 173 2.78 -7.27 -1.74
N ILE A 174 1.87 -6.61 -1.02
CA ILE A 174 0.96 -5.67 -1.66
C ILE A 174 1.76 -4.41 -1.92
N THR A 175 2.45 -4.40 -3.05
CA THR A 175 3.15 -3.21 -3.54
C THR A 175 2.20 -2.02 -3.53
N SER A 176 2.71 -0.79 -3.39
CA SER A 176 1.86 0.41 -3.53
C SER A 176 1.05 0.40 -4.85
N GLN A 177 1.52 -0.32 -5.87
CA GLN A 177 0.76 -0.60 -7.09
C GLN A 177 -0.42 -1.54 -6.90
N GLU A 178 -0.31 -2.58 -6.07
CA GLU A 178 -1.42 -3.49 -5.77
C GLU A 178 -2.46 -2.83 -4.85
N ILE A 179 -2.06 -2.03 -3.84
CA ILE A 179 -3.01 -1.25 -3.02
C ILE A 179 -3.74 -0.21 -3.89
N LEU A 180 -3.00 0.52 -4.73
CA LEU A 180 -3.60 1.44 -5.70
C LEU A 180 -4.51 0.70 -6.68
N SER A 181 -4.14 -0.50 -7.14
CA SER A 181 -4.98 -1.31 -8.04
C SER A 181 -6.24 -1.82 -7.35
N PHE A 182 -6.16 -2.18 -6.07
CA PHE A 182 -7.29 -2.70 -5.29
C PHE A 182 -8.27 -1.57 -4.98
N ASN A 183 -7.79 -0.42 -4.55
CA ASN A 183 -8.62 0.76 -4.33
C ASN A 183 -9.21 1.30 -5.63
N TYR A 184 -8.46 1.25 -6.74
CA TYR A 184 -8.98 1.61 -8.05
C TYR A 184 -10.06 0.63 -8.52
N GLN A 185 -9.88 -0.67 -8.28
CA GLN A 185 -10.90 -1.68 -8.59
C GLN A 185 -12.16 -1.47 -7.76
N ASP A 186 -12.05 -1.15 -6.46
CA ASP A 186 -13.23 -0.83 -5.65
C ASP A 186 -13.90 0.45 -6.15
N ALA A 187 -13.15 1.54 -6.36
CA ALA A 187 -13.69 2.79 -6.89
C ALA A 187 -14.38 2.60 -8.25
N ALA A 188 -13.78 1.84 -9.16
CA ALA A 188 -14.37 1.50 -10.46
C ALA A 188 -15.65 0.66 -10.29
N GLN A 189 -15.65 -0.32 -9.38
CA GLN A 189 -16.85 -1.11 -9.08
C GLN A 189 -17.97 -0.24 -8.46
N LYS A 190 -17.63 0.71 -7.58
CA LYS A 190 -18.61 1.65 -7.00
C LYS A 190 -19.15 2.59 -8.07
N ALA A 191 -18.29 3.14 -8.93
CA ALA A 191 -18.70 3.98 -10.05
C ALA A 191 -19.63 3.22 -11.00
N GLN A 192 -19.31 1.96 -11.32
CA GLN A 192 -20.17 1.10 -12.14
C GLN A 192 -21.53 0.87 -11.47
N LYS A 193 -21.57 0.59 -10.16
CA LYS A 193 -22.82 0.45 -9.42
C LYS A 193 -23.66 1.73 -9.44
N VAL A 194 -23.03 2.89 -9.30
CA VAL A 194 -23.73 4.18 -9.39
C VAL A 194 -24.29 4.37 -10.80
N TYR A 195 -23.54 4.04 -11.84
CA TYR A 195 -24.01 4.09 -13.23
C TYR A 195 -25.23 3.18 -13.45
N ASP A 196 -25.18 1.93 -12.98
CA ASP A 196 -26.29 0.99 -13.09
C ASP A 196 -27.54 1.49 -12.34
N LEU A 197 -27.36 2.14 -11.18
CA LEU A 197 -28.45 2.76 -10.43
C LEU A 197 -29.05 3.96 -11.17
N LEU A 198 -28.22 4.78 -11.83
CA LEU A 198 -28.69 5.91 -12.63
C LEU A 198 -29.51 5.46 -13.84
N LEU A 199 -29.10 4.37 -14.51
CA LEU A 199 -29.89 3.78 -15.60
C LEU A 199 -31.26 3.32 -15.11
N LYS A 200 -31.30 2.56 -14.01
CA LYS A 200 -32.57 2.13 -13.40
C LYS A 200 -33.44 3.32 -13.00
N LEU A 201 -32.85 4.33 -12.36
CA LEU A 201 -33.58 5.53 -11.99
C LEU A 201 -34.17 6.24 -13.21
N ASN A 202 -33.42 6.34 -14.30
CA ASN A 202 -33.90 6.92 -15.55
C ASN A 202 -35.12 6.15 -16.10
N ASP A 203 -35.07 4.83 -16.11
CA ASP A 203 -36.17 3.98 -16.57
C ASP A 203 -37.43 4.18 -15.73
N GLU A 204 -37.30 4.27 -14.40
CA GLU A 204 -38.42 4.56 -13.49
C GLU A 204 -38.97 5.98 -13.68
N LEU A 205 -38.12 6.97 -13.92
CA LEU A 205 -38.55 8.36 -14.14
C LEU A 205 -39.25 8.55 -15.49
N GLU A 206 -38.95 7.73 -16.50
CA GLU A 206 -39.67 7.74 -17.79
C GLU A 206 -41.16 7.40 -17.62
N PHE A 207 -41.53 6.57 -16.64
CA PHE A 207 -42.94 6.34 -16.30
C PHE A 207 -43.64 7.65 -15.91
N PHE A 208 -43.07 8.41 -14.96
CA PHE A 208 -43.66 9.67 -14.48
C PHE A 208 -43.64 10.79 -15.52
N LYS A 209 -42.66 10.75 -16.43
CA LYS A 209 -42.55 11.67 -17.57
C LYS A 209 -43.70 11.47 -18.57
N LYS A 210 -44.06 10.21 -18.86
CA LYS A 210 -45.18 9.85 -19.75
C LYS A 210 -46.53 9.80 -19.03
N GLY A 211 -46.53 9.73 -17.70
CA GLY A 211 -47.71 9.60 -16.86
C GLY A 211 -48.55 10.88 -16.74
N THR A 212 -49.58 10.80 -15.90
CA THR A 212 -50.55 11.87 -15.67
C THR A 212 -50.06 12.88 -14.62
N PRO A 213 -50.71 14.07 -14.49
CA PRO A 213 -50.41 14.99 -13.40
C PRO A 213 -50.55 14.39 -12.00
N LYS A 214 -51.51 13.46 -11.83
CA LYS A 214 -51.76 12.77 -10.56
C LYS A 214 -50.61 11.83 -10.18
N ASP A 215 -50.00 11.14 -11.16
CA ASP A 215 -48.84 10.28 -10.93
C ASP A 215 -47.62 11.10 -10.46
N ARG A 216 -47.44 12.29 -11.04
CA ARG A 216 -46.38 13.22 -10.62
C ARG A 216 -46.64 13.85 -9.25
N GLU A 217 -47.90 14.05 -8.89
CA GLU A 217 -48.28 14.50 -7.55
C GLU A 217 -47.98 13.42 -6.50
N LEU A 218 -48.34 12.17 -6.80
CA LEU A 218 -47.98 11.02 -5.96
C LEU A 218 -46.46 10.95 -5.76
N PHE A 219 -45.68 11.07 -6.83
CA PHE A 219 -44.21 11.10 -6.76
C PHE A 219 -43.70 12.20 -5.81
N ARG A 220 -44.20 13.43 -5.92
CA ARG A 220 -43.80 14.56 -5.06
C ARG A 220 -44.17 14.35 -3.59
N ASN A 221 -45.25 13.64 -3.32
CA ASN A 221 -45.69 13.33 -1.96
C ASN A 221 -44.90 12.16 -1.35
N THR A 222 -44.43 11.22 -2.19
CA THR A 222 -43.66 10.06 -1.74
C THR A 222 -42.18 10.36 -1.56
N ILE A 223 -41.55 11.10 -2.49
CA ILE A 223 -40.11 11.39 -2.46
C ILE A 223 -39.88 12.84 -2.06
N PRO A 224 -39.24 13.10 -0.90
CA PRO A 224 -38.98 14.46 -0.47
C PRO A 224 -38.05 15.20 -1.45
N GLY A 225 -38.47 16.37 -1.92
CA GLY A 225 -37.68 17.18 -2.85
C GLY A 225 -36.28 17.55 -2.33
N LYS A 226 -36.11 17.64 -1.00
CA LYS A 226 -34.81 17.89 -0.36
C LYS A 226 -33.78 16.77 -0.62
N ASP A 227 -34.22 15.51 -0.63
CA ASP A 227 -33.34 14.36 -0.84
C ASP A 227 -32.88 14.33 -2.31
N ILE A 228 -33.81 14.61 -3.24
CA ILE A 228 -33.52 14.75 -4.66
C ILE A 228 -32.51 15.88 -4.89
N GLY A 229 -32.75 17.05 -4.30
CA GLY A 229 -31.85 18.21 -4.42
C GLY A 229 -30.44 17.91 -3.91
N TYR A 230 -30.33 17.24 -2.77
CA TYR A 230 -29.05 16.82 -2.21
C TYR A 230 -28.28 15.85 -3.13
N ILE A 231 -28.96 14.82 -3.65
CA ILE A 231 -28.34 13.85 -4.56
C ILE A 231 -27.88 14.54 -5.85
N ILE A 232 -28.68 15.43 -6.43
CA ILE A 232 -28.30 16.19 -7.63
C ILE A 232 -27.08 17.07 -7.36
N ALA A 233 -27.04 17.77 -6.21
CA ALA A 233 -25.91 18.61 -5.84
C ALA A 233 -24.64 17.78 -5.67
N LEU A 234 -24.72 16.64 -4.97
CA LEU A 234 -23.59 15.72 -4.80
C LEU A 234 -23.09 15.18 -6.15
N LEU A 235 -24.00 14.70 -7.00
CA LEU A 235 -23.64 14.16 -8.32
C LEU A 235 -22.96 15.22 -9.19
N LYS A 236 -23.41 16.48 -9.15
CA LYS A 236 -22.75 17.59 -9.87
C LYS A 236 -21.37 17.87 -9.31
N ALA A 237 -21.24 17.93 -7.99
CA ALA A 237 -19.98 18.20 -7.32
C ALA A 237 -18.93 17.14 -7.67
N LEU A 238 -19.30 15.86 -7.79
CA LEU A 238 -18.36 14.79 -8.17
C LEU A 238 -17.65 14.95 -9.53
N TYR A 239 -18.10 15.85 -10.41
CA TYR A 239 -17.43 16.14 -11.68
C TYR A 239 -16.45 17.31 -11.61
N ASP A 240 -16.39 18.02 -10.49
CA ASP A 240 -15.56 19.20 -10.26
C ASP A 240 -14.95 19.09 -8.85
N GLU A 241 -13.66 18.81 -8.77
CA GLU A 241 -12.98 18.55 -7.50
C GLU A 241 -13.11 19.73 -6.52
N ASP A 242 -13.04 20.97 -7.00
CA ASP A 242 -13.18 22.16 -6.15
C ASP A 242 -14.62 22.28 -5.62
N ALA A 243 -15.62 22.00 -6.47
CA ALA A 243 -17.02 21.96 -6.05
C ALA A 243 -17.28 20.83 -5.05
N PHE A 244 -16.64 19.67 -5.22
CA PHE A 244 -16.74 18.52 -4.32
C PHE A 244 -16.14 18.81 -2.95
N GLN A 245 -14.93 19.38 -2.90
CA GLN A 245 -14.30 19.77 -1.64
C GLN A 245 -15.18 20.79 -0.90
N ASN A 246 -15.67 21.83 -1.59
CA ASN A 246 -16.61 22.78 -1.01
C ASN A 246 -17.88 22.09 -0.48
N TRP A 247 -18.44 21.16 -1.25
CA TRP A 247 -19.61 20.40 -0.83
C TRP A 247 -19.35 19.58 0.45
N LEU A 248 -18.18 18.93 0.58
CA LEU A 248 -17.81 18.18 1.78
C LEU A 248 -17.76 19.07 3.04
N PHE A 249 -17.31 20.32 2.90
CA PHE A 249 -17.25 21.26 4.02
C PHE A 249 -18.62 21.77 4.47
N PHE A 250 -19.61 21.87 3.58
CA PHE A 250 -20.92 22.45 3.88
C PHE A 250 -22.06 21.44 4.02
N ALA A 251 -21.86 20.18 3.61
CA ALA A 251 -22.92 19.17 3.61
C ALA A 251 -23.10 18.51 4.99
N GLU A 252 -23.95 19.10 5.84
CA GLU A 252 -24.39 18.46 7.11
C GLU A 252 -25.64 17.57 6.96
N TYR A 253 -26.13 17.40 5.74
CA TYR A 253 -27.42 16.76 5.47
C TYR A 253 -27.40 15.25 5.69
N LYS A 254 -28.42 14.72 6.38
CA LYS A 254 -28.66 13.27 6.56
C LYS A 254 -29.98 12.88 5.89
N MET A 255 -29.91 11.97 4.92
CA MET A 255 -31.12 11.36 4.34
C MET A 255 -31.91 10.62 5.43
N ARG A 256 -33.22 10.82 5.48
CA ARG A 256 -34.09 10.09 6.39
C ARG A 256 -34.28 8.67 5.84
N ARG A 257 -33.98 7.68 6.67
CA ARG A 257 -34.28 6.26 6.38
C ARG A 257 -35.66 5.91 6.92
#